data_AF-A0A3N5Z0X9-F1
#
_entry.id   AF-A0A3N5Z0X9-F1
#
_cell.length_a   1.000
_cell.length_b   1.000
_cell.length_c   1.000
_cell.angle_alpha   90.00
_cell.angle_beta   90.00
_cell.angle_gamma   90.00
#
_symmetry.space_group_name_H-M   'P 1'
#
loop_
_entity.id
_entity.type
_entity.pdbx_description
1 polymer ?
#
loop_
_entity_poly.entity_id
_entity_poly.type
_entity_poly.pdbx_seq_one_letter_code
_entity_poly.pdbx_strand_id
1 'polypeptide(L)'
;MHKSRREFFKNASVTGIAAMTIPFAGNAFPENLDISQSEIEDKLIVPKAKGLKITGTFLDEISHDIPHQNWGEKEWDQDFAYMKAIGIDTVIMIRSGYRKFITYPSKYLLGQGCYMPSVDLLDMFLRLAEKHKLKFYFGLYDSGKYWDTGDLSYEIESNKYVIDEVWKNYGAKYKSFQGWYISGEISRKTKGAIGAFHAMGKQCKDVS
;
A
#
# COMPACT_ATOMS: atom_id res chain seq x y z
N MET A 1 5.65 -33.71 43.53
CA MET A 1 4.21 -33.55 43.88
C MET A 1 3.64 -32.46 42.99
N HIS A 2 2.83 -32.83 41.99
CA HIS A 2 2.35 -31.95 40.92
C HIS A 2 1.20 -31.08 41.45
N LYS A 3 1.36 -29.73 41.49
CA LYS A 3 0.24 -28.82 41.77
C LYS A 3 -0.57 -28.61 40.49
N SER A 4 -1.88 -28.81 40.59
CA SER A 4 -2.83 -28.73 39.48
C SER A 4 -3.35 -27.29 39.31
N ARG A 5 -3.56 -26.88 38.04
CA ARG A 5 -4.16 -25.59 37.63
C ARG A 5 -5.45 -25.22 38.38
N ARG A 6 -6.15 -26.21 38.95
CA ARG A 6 -7.38 -26.02 39.72
C ARG A 6 -7.17 -25.33 41.07
N GLU A 7 -5.99 -25.42 41.68
CA GLU A 7 -5.69 -24.74 42.94
C GLU A 7 -5.49 -23.22 42.76
N PHE A 8 -4.97 -22.80 41.60
CA PHE A 8 -4.76 -21.37 41.30
C PHE A 8 -6.09 -20.60 41.22
N PHE A 9 -7.11 -21.18 40.59
CA PHE A 9 -8.42 -20.53 40.47
C PHE A 9 -9.18 -20.44 41.79
N LYS A 10 -8.94 -21.34 42.75
CA LYS A 10 -9.58 -21.25 44.08
C LYS A 10 -9.05 -20.08 44.93
N ASN A 11 -7.80 -19.67 44.73
CA ASN A 11 -7.24 -18.53 45.47
C ASN A 11 -7.59 -17.17 44.85
N ALA A 12 -8.01 -17.13 43.58
CA ALA A 12 -8.42 -15.88 42.93
C ALA A 12 -9.88 -15.48 43.23
N SER A 13 -10.70 -16.40 43.75
CA SER A 13 -12.14 -16.19 43.96
C SER A 13 -12.53 -15.65 45.35
N VAL A 14 -11.57 -15.35 46.24
CA VAL A 14 -11.85 -14.88 47.61
C VAL A 14 -11.67 -13.35 47.77
N THR A 15 -11.17 -12.65 46.76
CA THR A 15 -11.01 -11.18 46.78
C THR A 15 -12.17 -10.47 46.08
N GLY A 16 -13.40 -10.90 46.35
CA GLY A 16 -14.61 -10.26 45.88
C GLY A 16 -15.60 -10.17 47.03
N ILE A 17 -16.19 -8.98 47.21
CA ILE A 17 -17.26 -8.59 48.17
C ILE A 17 -16.75 -7.83 49.42
N ALA A 18 -16.45 -6.54 49.22
CA ALA A 18 -16.76 -5.38 50.08
C ALA A 18 -16.12 -4.16 49.37
N ALA A 19 -16.80 -3.06 49.01
CA ALA A 19 -17.94 -2.42 49.60
C ALA A 19 -18.82 -1.71 48.56
N MET A 20 -20.12 -1.71 48.82
CA MET A 20 -21.15 -0.94 48.13
C MET A 20 -21.10 0.53 48.53
N THR A 21 -21.30 1.42 47.55
CA THR A 21 -22.16 2.63 47.53
C THR A 21 -21.50 3.79 46.77
N ILE A 22 -21.84 3.95 45.49
CA ILE A 22 -21.76 5.24 44.79
C ILE A 22 -23.11 5.42 44.09
N PRO A 23 -23.84 6.52 44.35
CA PRO A 23 -25.20 6.69 43.84
C PRO A 23 -25.20 6.92 42.33
N PHE A 24 -26.17 6.31 41.65
CA PHE A 24 -26.62 6.73 40.33
C PHE A 24 -27.11 8.18 40.41
N ALA A 25 -26.33 9.12 39.89
CA ALA A 25 -26.75 10.47 39.56
C ALA A 25 -26.13 10.83 38.20
N GLY A 26 -26.94 11.44 37.33
CA GLY A 26 -26.77 11.45 35.88
C GLY A 26 -25.41 11.90 35.34
N ASN A 27 -25.01 11.30 34.21
CA ASN A 27 -23.95 11.79 33.34
C ASN A 27 -24.36 13.14 32.74
N ALA A 28 -24.16 14.22 33.49
CA ALA A 28 -23.74 15.47 32.90
C ALA A 28 -22.22 15.37 32.77
N PHE A 29 -21.75 14.99 31.58
CA PHE A 29 -20.37 15.28 31.21
C PHE A 29 -20.21 16.80 31.34
N PRO A 30 -19.20 17.32 32.04
CA PRO A 30 -18.84 18.72 31.85
C PRO A 30 -18.41 18.87 30.39
N GLU A 31 -19.31 19.38 29.56
CA GLU A 31 -18.96 20.09 28.34
C GLU A 31 -17.93 21.15 28.74
N ASN A 32 -16.79 21.15 28.04
CA ASN A 32 -15.67 22.06 28.23
C ASN A 32 -14.69 21.68 29.35
N LEU A 33 -14.06 20.51 29.23
CA LEU A 33 -12.61 20.47 29.41
C LEU A 33 -11.98 21.04 28.14
N ASP A 34 -11.89 22.36 28.09
CA ASP A 34 -11.06 23.07 27.14
C ASP A 34 -9.61 22.73 27.49
N ILE A 35 -9.15 21.57 27.00
CA ILE A 35 -7.73 21.27 26.95
C ILE A 35 -7.19 22.24 25.92
N SER A 36 -6.83 23.44 26.38
CA SER A 36 -5.97 24.33 25.63
C SER A 36 -4.79 23.46 25.22
N GLN A 37 -4.69 23.14 23.93
CA GLN A 37 -3.47 22.63 23.35
C GLN A 37 -2.43 23.74 23.56
N SER A 38 -1.80 23.76 24.74
CA SER A 38 -0.49 24.35 24.86
C SER A 38 0.36 23.47 23.95
N GLU A 39 0.50 23.90 22.70
CA GLU A 39 1.33 23.26 21.70
C GLU A 39 2.74 23.19 22.29
N ILE A 40 3.10 22.03 22.84
CA ILE A 40 4.48 21.67 23.11
C ILE A 40 5.08 21.38 21.73
N GLU A 41 5.29 22.44 20.94
CA GLU A 41 6.03 22.38 19.70
C GLU A 41 7.52 22.56 19.99
N ASP A 42 8.36 21.70 19.41
CA ASP A 42 9.80 21.90 19.42
C ASP A 42 10.16 23.22 18.71
N LYS A 43 11.01 24.03 19.36
CA LYS A 43 11.51 25.27 18.78
C LYS A 43 12.57 24.96 17.71
N LEU A 44 12.14 24.89 16.45
CA LEU A 44 13.04 24.68 15.32
C LEU A 44 14.07 25.81 15.20
N ILE A 45 15.35 25.43 15.13
CA ILE A 45 16.49 26.35 14.92
C ILE A 45 16.81 26.55 13.43
N VAL A 46 15.97 26.02 12.54
CA VAL A 46 16.07 26.15 11.09
C VAL A 46 14.77 26.72 10.51
N PRO A 47 14.81 27.41 9.35
CA PRO A 47 13.59 27.93 8.74
C PRO A 47 12.59 26.82 8.39
N LYS A 48 11.32 27.00 8.75
CA LYS A 48 10.23 26.09 8.40
C LYS A 48 10.03 26.04 6.86
N ALA A 49 9.60 24.88 6.35
CA ALA A 49 9.13 24.67 4.98
C ALA A 49 10.10 25.08 3.85
N LYS A 50 11.41 24.80 3.99
CA LYS A 50 12.42 25.04 2.94
C LYS A 50 12.65 23.86 1.98
N GLY A 51 12.17 22.67 2.30
CA GLY A 51 12.30 21.48 1.44
C GLY A 51 11.20 21.39 0.38
N LEU A 52 11.46 20.62 -0.68
CA LEU A 52 10.40 20.19 -1.60
C LEU A 52 9.41 19.30 -0.84
N LYS A 53 8.12 19.61 -0.95
CA LYS A 53 7.06 18.80 -0.34
C LYS A 53 6.92 17.48 -1.10
N ILE A 54 6.72 16.40 -0.36
CA ILE A 54 6.37 15.11 -0.93
C ILE A 54 4.91 15.18 -1.38
N THR A 55 4.66 14.99 -2.67
CA THR A 55 3.30 14.95 -3.26
C THR A 55 2.94 13.59 -3.83
N GLY A 56 3.88 12.64 -3.82
CA GLY A 56 3.68 11.29 -4.31
C GLY A 56 4.29 10.25 -3.37
N THR A 57 3.67 9.08 -3.28
CA THR A 57 4.21 7.94 -2.52
C THR A 57 4.00 6.63 -3.27
N PHE A 58 4.89 5.68 -3.03
CA PHE A 58 4.67 4.30 -3.46
C PHE A 58 3.67 3.60 -2.54
N LEU A 59 2.90 2.69 -3.13
CA LEU A 59 2.22 1.59 -2.47
C LEU A 59 3.10 0.37 -2.72
N ASP A 60 3.72 -0.16 -1.67
CA ASP A 60 4.76 -1.19 -1.78
C ASP A 60 4.20 -2.60 -2.01
N GLU A 61 3.42 -2.73 -3.08
CA GLU A 61 2.81 -3.96 -3.53
C GLU A 61 3.23 -4.23 -4.98
N ILE A 62 3.87 -5.36 -5.30
CA ILE A 62 4.42 -6.39 -4.40
C ILE A 62 5.81 -5.98 -3.88
N SER A 63 6.01 -5.98 -2.56
CA SER A 63 7.31 -5.61 -1.96
C SER A 63 8.44 -6.58 -2.31
N HIS A 64 9.65 -6.05 -2.42
CA HIS A 64 10.87 -6.85 -2.56
C HIS A 64 11.37 -7.31 -1.18
N ASP A 65 11.34 -6.43 -0.19
CA ASP A 65 12.13 -6.55 1.05
C ASP A 65 11.52 -5.91 2.30
N ILE A 66 10.36 -5.25 2.20
CA ILE A 66 9.66 -4.69 3.35
C ILE A 66 8.59 -5.69 3.84
N PRO A 67 8.60 -6.10 5.13
CA PRO A 67 7.59 -7.00 5.66
C PRO A 67 6.17 -6.46 5.50
N HIS A 68 5.27 -7.30 5.00
CA HIS A 68 3.89 -6.93 4.73
C HIS A 68 3.11 -6.65 6.03
N GLN A 69 2.31 -5.59 6.05
CA GLN A 69 1.57 -5.14 7.24
C GLN A 69 0.23 -5.89 7.44
N ASN A 70 -0.18 -6.73 6.49
CA ASN A 70 -1.44 -7.48 6.49
C ASN A 70 -2.69 -6.58 6.55
N TRP A 71 -2.64 -5.45 5.85
CA TRP A 71 -3.74 -4.47 5.80
C TRP A 71 -4.86 -4.92 4.85
N GLY A 72 -6.10 -4.68 5.27
CA GLY A 72 -7.28 -4.78 4.42
C GLY A 72 -7.70 -3.42 3.88
N GLU A 73 -8.84 -3.39 3.17
CA GLU A 73 -9.36 -2.16 2.54
C GLU A 73 -9.61 -1.04 3.57
N LYS A 74 -9.99 -1.40 4.81
CA LYS A 74 -10.24 -0.42 5.89
C LYS A 74 -8.97 0.35 6.26
N GLU A 75 -7.86 -0.37 6.45
CA GLU A 75 -6.58 0.23 6.81
C GLU A 75 -6.03 1.06 5.65
N TRP A 76 -6.15 0.55 4.42
CA TRP A 76 -5.76 1.30 3.22
C TRP A 76 -6.58 2.57 2.99
N ASP A 77 -7.89 2.53 3.22
CA ASP A 77 -8.74 3.73 3.10
C ASP A 77 -8.31 4.83 4.08
N GLN A 78 -7.97 4.43 5.31
CA GLN A 78 -7.47 5.35 6.33
C GLN A 78 -6.10 5.93 5.96
N ASP A 79 -5.22 5.12 5.38
CA ASP A 79 -3.89 5.57 4.96
C ASP A 79 -3.98 6.55 3.76
N PHE A 80 -4.88 6.30 2.81
CA PHE A 80 -5.16 7.25 1.72
C PHE A 80 -5.71 8.58 2.24
N ALA A 81 -6.52 8.57 3.30
CA ALA A 81 -6.98 9.79 3.96
C ALA A 81 -5.81 10.57 4.59
N TYR A 82 -4.86 9.87 5.24
CA TYR A 82 -3.66 10.50 5.79
C TYR A 82 -2.76 11.08 4.70
N MET A 83 -2.55 10.33 3.60
CA MET A 83 -1.82 10.82 2.42
C MET A 83 -2.44 12.12 1.92
N LYS A 84 -3.77 12.16 1.75
CA LYS A 84 -4.47 13.35 1.29
C LYS A 84 -4.29 14.54 2.24
N ALA A 85 -4.37 14.31 3.55
CA ALA A 85 -4.26 15.34 4.57
C ALA A 85 -2.91 16.07 4.55
N ILE A 86 -1.82 15.38 4.19
CA ILE A 86 -0.48 15.98 4.10
C ILE A 86 -0.15 16.52 2.70
N GLY A 87 -1.09 16.43 1.75
CA GLY A 87 -0.95 16.99 0.41
C GLY A 87 -0.37 16.03 -0.64
N ILE A 88 -0.34 14.72 -0.38
CA ILE A 88 -0.09 13.74 -1.44
C ILE A 88 -1.26 13.79 -2.43
N ASP A 89 -0.93 13.83 -3.71
CA ASP A 89 -1.88 13.82 -4.82
C ASP A 89 -1.71 12.62 -5.77
N THR A 90 -0.64 11.83 -5.58
CA THR A 90 -0.27 10.72 -6.45
C THR A 90 0.15 9.50 -5.64
N VAL A 91 -0.37 8.33 -6.01
CA VAL A 91 0.02 7.04 -5.47
C VAL A 91 0.51 6.14 -6.61
N ILE A 92 1.59 5.40 -6.37
CA ILE A 92 2.22 4.54 -7.37
C ILE A 92 2.31 3.12 -6.81
N MET A 93 1.56 2.16 -7.37
CA MET A 93 1.78 0.75 -7.04
C MET A 93 3.13 0.34 -7.64
N ILE A 94 4.09 -0.05 -6.80
CA ILE A 94 5.50 -0.14 -7.22
C ILE A 94 5.75 -1.21 -8.29
N ARG A 95 5.05 -2.36 -8.23
CA ARG A 95 5.10 -3.41 -9.26
C ARG A 95 3.87 -4.30 -9.19
N SER A 96 3.15 -4.49 -10.29
CA SER A 96 1.91 -5.28 -10.32
C SER A 96 2.09 -6.77 -10.04
N GLY A 97 3.33 -7.22 -10.00
CA GLY A 97 3.72 -8.51 -9.46
C GLY A 97 5.23 -8.59 -9.33
N TYR A 98 5.68 -9.49 -8.48
CA TYR A 98 7.07 -9.86 -8.31
C TYR A 98 7.20 -11.38 -8.32
N ARG A 99 7.87 -11.91 -9.34
CA ARG A 99 7.96 -13.36 -9.60
C ARG A 99 6.56 -13.98 -9.65
N LYS A 100 6.19 -14.83 -8.67
CA LYS A 100 4.89 -15.53 -8.67
C LYS A 100 3.78 -14.80 -7.92
N PHE A 101 4.10 -13.72 -7.20
CA PHE A 101 3.11 -12.93 -6.47
C PHE A 101 2.62 -11.80 -7.36
N ILE A 102 1.30 -11.58 -7.41
CA ILE A 102 0.65 -10.61 -8.28
C ILE A 102 -0.41 -9.84 -7.50
N THR A 103 -0.69 -8.59 -7.87
CA THR A 103 -1.60 -7.69 -7.14
C THR A 103 -3.05 -7.78 -7.61
N TYR A 104 -3.32 -8.46 -8.72
CA TYR A 104 -4.63 -8.57 -9.35
C TYR A 104 -4.77 -9.94 -10.04
N PRO A 105 -5.99 -10.41 -10.36
CA PRO A 105 -6.23 -11.73 -10.95
C PRO A 105 -5.90 -11.75 -12.47
N SER A 106 -4.63 -11.50 -12.80
CA SER A 106 -4.09 -11.52 -14.17
C SER A 106 -4.33 -12.87 -14.84
N LYS A 107 -5.09 -12.90 -15.94
CA LYS A 107 -5.32 -14.14 -16.68
C LYS A 107 -4.02 -14.65 -17.29
N TYR A 108 -3.20 -13.75 -17.83
CA TYR A 108 -1.92 -14.10 -18.41
C TYR A 108 -0.96 -14.68 -17.35
N LEU A 109 -0.72 -13.97 -16.25
CA LEU A 109 0.25 -14.39 -15.23
C LEU A 109 -0.19 -15.65 -14.47
N LEU A 110 -1.49 -15.83 -14.24
CA LEU A 110 -2.04 -17.10 -13.72
C LEU A 110 -1.76 -18.26 -14.69
N GLY A 111 -1.89 -18.03 -16.00
CA GLY A 111 -1.50 -18.99 -17.04
C GLY A 111 0.00 -19.31 -17.06
N GLN A 112 0.85 -18.41 -16.52
CA GLN A 112 2.28 -18.63 -16.32
C GLN A 112 2.62 -19.29 -14.96
N GLY A 113 1.61 -19.66 -14.16
CA GLY A 113 1.79 -20.32 -12.86
C GLY A 113 2.07 -19.38 -11.68
N CYS A 114 1.67 -18.10 -11.80
CA CYS A 114 1.60 -17.20 -10.65
C CYS A 114 0.44 -17.57 -9.71
N TYR A 115 0.50 -17.06 -8.48
CA TYR A 115 -0.50 -17.37 -7.45
C TYR A 115 -1.69 -16.43 -7.54
N MET A 116 -2.89 -16.96 -7.38
CA MET A 116 -4.10 -16.15 -7.26
C MET A 116 -4.04 -15.33 -5.97
N PRO A 117 -4.11 -13.98 -6.02
CA PRO A 117 -4.21 -13.18 -4.82
C PRO A 117 -5.62 -13.32 -4.22
N SER A 118 -5.72 -13.22 -2.90
CA SER A 118 -7.01 -13.23 -2.19
C SER A 118 -7.82 -11.94 -2.39
N VAL A 119 -7.15 -10.85 -2.77
CA VAL A 119 -7.73 -9.52 -3.00
C VAL A 119 -7.18 -8.96 -4.31
N ASP A 120 -8.04 -8.33 -5.12
CA ASP A 120 -7.63 -7.51 -6.24
C ASP A 120 -7.21 -6.13 -5.70
N LEU A 121 -5.92 -6.00 -5.36
CA LEU A 121 -5.35 -4.76 -4.83
C LEU A 121 -5.37 -3.64 -5.88
N LEU A 122 -5.28 -3.97 -7.17
CA LEU A 122 -5.35 -2.98 -8.24
C LEU A 122 -6.74 -2.31 -8.28
N ASP A 123 -7.81 -3.10 -8.25
CA ASP A 123 -9.18 -2.56 -8.13
C ASP A 123 -9.33 -1.70 -6.88
N MET A 124 -8.90 -2.23 -5.72
CA MET A 124 -8.99 -1.53 -4.44
C MET A 124 -8.27 -0.17 -4.50
N PHE A 125 -7.02 -0.12 -4.95
CA PHE A 125 -6.26 1.12 -5.01
C PHE A 125 -6.82 2.12 -6.02
N LEU A 126 -7.36 1.67 -7.16
CA LEU A 126 -8.02 2.55 -8.12
C LEU A 126 -9.28 3.19 -7.52
N ARG A 127 -10.11 2.41 -6.81
CA ARG A 127 -11.31 2.93 -6.11
C ARG A 127 -10.94 3.91 -5.00
N LEU A 128 -9.94 3.57 -4.19
CA LEU A 128 -9.47 4.46 -3.11
C LEU A 128 -8.86 5.75 -3.67
N ALA A 129 -8.07 5.66 -4.75
CA ALA A 129 -7.53 6.84 -5.41
C ALA A 129 -8.64 7.75 -5.95
N GLU A 130 -9.70 7.19 -6.54
CA GLU A 130 -10.86 7.99 -6.99
C GLU A 130 -11.59 8.63 -5.81
N LYS A 131 -11.87 7.88 -4.74
CA LYS A 131 -12.51 8.36 -3.51
C LYS A 131 -11.77 9.56 -2.90
N HIS A 132 -10.44 9.46 -2.80
CA HIS A 132 -9.59 10.49 -2.17
C HIS A 132 -9.05 11.54 -3.16
N LYS A 133 -9.47 11.48 -4.43
CA LYS A 133 -9.02 12.37 -5.51
C LYS A 133 -7.49 12.40 -5.63
N LEU A 134 -6.92 11.21 -5.73
CA LEU A 134 -5.50 10.94 -5.99
C LEU A 134 -5.35 10.37 -7.40
N LYS A 135 -4.18 10.60 -8.00
CA LYS A 135 -3.76 9.99 -9.26
C LYS A 135 -3.12 8.63 -8.95
N PHE A 136 -3.53 7.58 -9.65
CA PHE A 136 -2.93 6.26 -9.54
C PHE A 136 -2.00 5.98 -10.71
N TYR A 137 -0.80 5.49 -10.41
CA TYR A 137 0.16 4.99 -11.40
C TYR A 137 0.36 3.49 -11.23
N PHE A 138 0.24 2.77 -12.34
CA PHE A 138 0.41 1.32 -12.40
C PHE A 138 1.88 0.94 -12.62
N GLY A 139 2.51 0.31 -11.62
CA GLY A 139 3.83 -0.29 -11.77
C GLY A 139 3.79 -1.56 -12.59
N LEU A 140 4.68 -1.66 -13.59
CA LEU A 140 4.81 -2.83 -14.44
C LEU A 140 5.23 -4.09 -13.67
N TYR A 141 4.96 -5.25 -14.25
CA TYR A 141 5.28 -6.56 -13.67
C TYR A 141 6.79 -6.81 -13.68
N ASP A 142 7.32 -7.35 -12.59
CA ASP A 142 8.70 -7.77 -12.45
C ASP A 142 8.78 -9.30 -12.36
N SER A 143 9.31 -9.94 -13.39
CA SER A 143 9.39 -11.41 -13.47
C SER A 143 10.48 -12.02 -12.58
N GLY A 144 11.41 -11.20 -12.07
CA GLY A 144 12.63 -11.67 -11.39
C GLY A 144 13.77 -12.04 -12.33
N LYS A 145 13.53 -12.22 -13.64
CA LYS A 145 14.56 -12.69 -14.58
C LYS A 145 15.67 -11.65 -14.76
N TYR A 146 15.31 -10.37 -14.81
CA TYR A 146 16.32 -9.31 -14.84
C TYR A 146 17.24 -9.37 -13.61
N TRP A 147 16.70 -9.52 -12.41
CA TRP A 147 17.49 -9.63 -11.18
C TRP A 147 18.44 -10.83 -11.20
N ASP A 148 18.00 -11.95 -11.78
CA ASP A 148 18.80 -13.17 -11.86
C ASP A 148 19.89 -13.11 -12.96
N THR A 149 19.76 -12.23 -13.97
CA THR A 149 20.58 -12.27 -15.19
C THR A 149 21.34 -10.97 -15.51
N GLY A 150 20.89 -9.83 -14.98
CA GLY A 150 21.38 -8.51 -15.35
C GLY A 150 20.95 -8.02 -16.75
N ASP A 151 20.04 -8.73 -17.42
CA ASP A 151 19.49 -8.35 -18.74
C ASP A 151 18.02 -7.94 -18.64
N LEU A 152 17.75 -6.64 -18.77
CA LEU A 152 16.40 -6.10 -18.58
C LEU A 152 15.46 -6.43 -19.75
N SER A 153 15.97 -6.96 -20.86
CA SER A 153 15.14 -7.34 -22.01
C SER A 153 14.18 -8.50 -21.71
N TYR A 154 14.45 -9.30 -20.67
CA TYR A 154 13.56 -10.39 -20.24
C TYR A 154 12.20 -9.90 -19.72
N GLU A 155 12.10 -8.65 -19.28
CA GLU A 155 10.85 -8.10 -18.71
C GLU A 155 9.84 -7.66 -19.78
N ILE A 156 10.28 -7.55 -21.05
CA ILE A 156 9.44 -7.03 -22.15
C ILE A 156 8.26 -7.96 -22.44
N GLU A 157 8.52 -9.27 -22.58
CA GLU A 157 7.52 -10.21 -23.09
C GLU A 157 6.32 -10.33 -22.15
N SER A 158 6.56 -10.47 -20.84
CA SER A 158 5.46 -10.55 -19.88
C SER A 158 4.70 -9.24 -19.79
N ASN A 159 5.40 -8.10 -19.82
CA ASN A 159 4.73 -6.80 -19.76
C ASN A 159 3.91 -6.47 -20.99
N LYS A 160 4.22 -7.05 -22.16
CA LYS A 160 3.38 -6.92 -23.34
C LYS A 160 1.94 -7.37 -23.08
N TYR A 161 1.77 -8.51 -22.42
CA TYR A 161 0.43 -9.03 -22.09
C TYR A 161 -0.20 -8.32 -20.90
N VAL A 162 0.59 -7.97 -19.88
CA VAL A 162 0.13 -7.25 -18.69
C VAL A 162 -0.41 -5.87 -19.05
N ILE A 163 0.29 -5.10 -19.88
CA ILE A 163 -0.14 -3.76 -20.31
C ILE A 163 -1.50 -3.83 -21.04
N ASP A 164 -1.63 -4.74 -22.01
CA ASP A 164 -2.86 -4.89 -22.79
C ASP A 164 -4.06 -5.29 -21.93
N GLU A 165 -3.89 -6.28 -21.04
CA GLU A 165 -5.00 -6.74 -20.20
C GLU A 165 -5.36 -5.70 -19.13
N VAL A 166 -4.39 -5.00 -18.55
CA VAL A 166 -4.63 -4.00 -17.51
C VAL A 166 -5.33 -2.78 -18.08
N TRP A 167 -4.91 -2.31 -19.26
CA TRP A 167 -5.58 -1.20 -19.91
C TRP A 167 -7.05 -1.53 -20.22
N LYS A 168 -7.29 -2.71 -20.81
CA LYS A 168 -8.65 -3.17 -21.14
C LYS A 168 -9.53 -3.36 -19.91
N ASN A 169 -8.98 -3.93 -18.85
CA ASN A 169 -9.78 -4.35 -17.69
C ASN A 169 -9.94 -3.24 -16.64
N TYR A 170 -8.96 -2.33 -16.54
CA TYR A 170 -8.90 -1.28 -15.52
C TYR A 170 -8.69 0.11 -16.13
N GLY A 171 -7.63 0.32 -16.91
CA GLY A 171 -7.22 1.65 -17.36
C GLY A 171 -8.30 2.44 -18.11
N ALA A 172 -9.05 1.79 -19.00
CA ALA A 172 -10.15 2.41 -19.73
C ALA A 172 -11.43 2.65 -18.90
N LYS A 173 -11.49 2.17 -17.65
CA LYS A 173 -12.70 2.21 -16.80
C LYS A 173 -12.56 3.12 -15.59
N TYR A 174 -11.40 3.13 -14.95
CA TYR A 174 -11.17 3.90 -13.72
C TYR A 174 -10.53 5.25 -14.04
N LYS A 175 -11.22 6.34 -13.72
CA LYS A 175 -10.71 7.71 -13.96
C LYS A 175 -9.44 8.00 -13.17
N SER A 176 -9.25 7.35 -12.03
CA SER A 176 -8.05 7.49 -11.20
C SER A 176 -6.79 6.90 -11.84
N PHE A 177 -6.91 6.03 -12.85
CA PHE A 177 -5.77 5.54 -13.61
C PHE A 177 -5.17 6.70 -14.43
N GLN A 178 -3.99 7.16 -14.05
CA GLN A 178 -3.40 8.40 -14.59
C GLN A 178 -1.99 8.22 -15.13
N GLY A 179 -1.41 7.03 -15.03
CA GLY A 179 -0.12 6.75 -15.65
C GLY A 179 0.46 5.38 -15.34
N TRP A 180 1.69 5.21 -15.79
CA TRP A 180 2.45 3.98 -15.72
C TRP A 180 3.78 4.23 -15.03
N TYR A 181 4.25 3.28 -14.23
CA TYR A 181 5.58 3.26 -13.64
C TYR A 181 6.36 2.07 -14.21
N ILE A 182 7.43 2.37 -14.97
CA ILE A 182 8.31 1.33 -15.50
C ILE A 182 9.25 0.89 -14.38
N SER A 183 8.94 -0.24 -13.76
CA SER A 183 9.51 -0.72 -12.49
C SER A 183 10.91 -1.35 -12.60
N GLY A 184 11.48 -1.45 -13.80
CA GLY A 184 12.80 -2.02 -14.03
C GLY A 184 13.93 -1.10 -13.54
N GLU A 185 14.42 -1.32 -12.34
CA GLU A 185 15.43 -0.46 -11.70
C GLU A 185 16.85 -0.71 -12.24
N ILE A 186 17.54 0.36 -12.63
CA ILE A 186 18.95 0.33 -13.05
C ILE A 186 19.71 1.52 -12.46
N SER A 187 21.03 1.40 -12.30
CA SER A 187 21.88 2.50 -11.86
C SER A 187 23.03 2.82 -12.82
N ARG A 188 23.33 1.93 -13.79
CA ARG A 188 24.46 2.01 -14.72
C ARG A 188 24.05 1.53 -16.11
N LYS A 189 25.03 1.43 -17.02
CA LYS A 189 24.82 0.77 -18.31
C LYS A 189 24.45 -0.70 -18.07
N THR A 190 23.19 -1.02 -18.32
CA THR A 190 22.59 -2.34 -18.12
C THR A 190 22.21 -2.96 -19.46
N LYS A 191 22.44 -4.27 -19.59
CA LYS A 191 22.12 -5.00 -20.82
C LYS A 191 20.62 -4.96 -21.07
N GLY A 192 20.23 -4.72 -22.32
CA GLY A 192 18.82 -4.68 -22.74
C GLY A 192 18.01 -3.46 -22.28
N ALA A 193 18.51 -2.63 -21.35
CA ALA A 193 17.70 -1.65 -20.66
C ALA A 193 17.08 -0.56 -21.56
N ILE A 194 17.87 0.03 -22.47
CA ILE A 194 17.36 1.06 -23.40
C ILE A 194 16.22 0.51 -24.25
N GLY A 195 16.39 -0.70 -24.80
CA GLY A 195 15.38 -1.36 -25.62
C GLY A 195 14.13 -1.72 -24.80
N ALA A 196 14.32 -2.20 -23.57
CA ALA A 196 13.23 -2.55 -22.67
C ALA A 196 12.39 -1.34 -22.27
N PHE A 197 13.04 -0.24 -21.84
CA PHE A 197 12.34 1.01 -21.50
C PHE A 197 11.61 1.61 -22.70
N HIS A 198 12.22 1.60 -23.88
CA HIS A 198 11.56 2.06 -25.10
C HIS A 198 10.34 1.20 -25.43
N ALA A 199 10.48 -0.13 -25.46
CA ALA A 199 9.38 -1.03 -25.83
C ALA A 199 8.20 -0.92 -24.86
N MET A 200 8.46 -1.05 -23.55
CA MET A 200 7.42 -0.97 -22.52
C MET A 200 6.80 0.42 -22.46
N GLY A 201 7.62 1.48 -22.45
CA GLY A 201 7.12 2.85 -22.41
C GLY A 201 6.31 3.24 -23.64
N LYS A 202 6.70 2.75 -24.83
CA LYS A 202 5.94 2.94 -26.06
C LYS A 202 4.57 2.27 -25.95
N GLN A 203 4.50 1.00 -25.57
CA GLN A 203 3.22 0.30 -25.46
C GLN A 203 2.30 0.94 -24.42
N CYS A 204 2.83 1.32 -23.25
CA CYS A 204 2.09 2.05 -22.24
C CYS A 204 1.43 3.32 -22.80
N LYS A 205 2.12 4.07 -23.66
CA LYS A 205 1.59 5.27 -24.31
C LYS A 205 0.63 4.96 -25.47
N ASP A 206 0.89 3.90 -26.23
CA ASP A 206 0.08 3.55 -27.39
C ASP A 206 -1.33 3.08 -26.96
N VAL A 207 -1.46 2.46 -25.79
CA VAL A 207 -2.76 2.00 -25.28
C VAL A 207 -3.55 3.11 -24.59
N SER A 208 -2.88 4.09 -23.96
CA SER A 208 -3.49 5.06 -23.04
C SER A 208 -3.79 6.44 -23.62
#